data_AF-A0A7K4FNW3-F1
#
_entry.id   AF-A0A7K4FNW3-F1
#
_cell.length_a   1.000
_cell.length_b   1.000
_cell.length_c   1.000
_cell.angle_alpha   90.00
_cell.angle_beta   90.00
_cell.angle_gamma   90.00
#
_symmetry.space_group_name_H-M   'P 1'
#
loop_
_entity.id
_entity.type
_entity.pdbx_description
1 polymer ?
#
loop_
_entity_poly.entity_id
_entity_poly.type
_entity_poly.pdbx_seq_one_letter_code
_entity_poly.pdbx_strand_id
1 'polypeptide(L)'
;DETMELLIESFNESLDKGPLANEKVYGLKVSLMDAKLHEDSIHRGPAQVIPAGRNSIYGAMCQAGRVLMEPMQKVFISVPQELMGPVTSELQQRRGVVEDMQQNGEEITVIANAPVSGMIGFASAIRSATGGKAIWSSENSGYQRVPYELQAGIVAKIRERKGLKPEPYDESYYSSL
;
A
#
# COMPACT_ATOMS: atom_id res chain seq x y z
N ASP A 1 4.89 -27.79 18.22
CA ASP A 1 4.92 -27.12 19.53
C ASP A 1 3.71 -26.21 19.66
N GLU A 2 2.91 -26.44 20.69
CA GLU A 2 1.65 -25.72 20.98
C GLU A 2 1.82 -24.19 20.96
N THR A 3 2.93 -23.67 21.49
CA THR A 3 3.20 -22.22 21.53
C THR A 3 3.60 -21.63 20.17
N MET A 4 4.24 -22.42 19.31
CA MET A 4 4.64 -21.94 17.98
C MET A 4 3.40 -21.68 17.10
N GLU A 5 2.34 -22.48 17.24
CA GLU A 5 1.08 -22.26 16.53
C GLU A 5 0.45 -20.90 16.91
N LEU A 6 0.48 -20.54 18.20
CA LEU A 6 0.02 -19.25 18.68
C LEU A 6 0.88 -18.08 18.16
N LEU A 7 2.19 -18.28 18.00
CA LEU A 7 3.07 -17.28 17.38
C LEU A 7 2.81 -17.12 15.88
N ILE A 8 2.49 -18.21 15.18
CA ILE A 8 2.07 -18.16 13.77
C ILE A 8 0.73 -17.41 13.66
N GLU A 9 -0.20 -17.64 14.59
CA GLU A 9 -1.45 -16.87 14.66
C GLU A 9 -1.18 -15.37 14.90
N SER A 10 -0.27 -15.04 15.82
CA SER A 10 0.19 -13.66 16.06
C SER A 10 0.72 -12.99 14.79
N PHE A 11 1.51 -13.75 14.01
CA PHE A 11 2.06 -13.28 12.75
C PHE A 11 0.96 -13.03 11.73
N ASN A 12 0.02 -13.96 11.57
CA ASN A 12 -1.11 -13.81 10.65
C ASN A 12 -2.00 -12.60 11.02
N GLU A 13 -2.30 -12.40 12.30
CA GLU A 13 -3.04 -11.21 12.75
C GLU A 13 -2.29 -9.91 12.43
N SER A 14 -0.96 -9.93 12.56
CA SER A 14 -0.10 -8.79 12.22
C SER A 14 -0.13 -8.48 10.72
N LEU A 15 -0.31 -9.51 9.87
CA LEU A 15 -0.44 -9.36 8.43
C LEU A 15 -1.80 -8.78 8.02
N ASP A 16 -2.86 -9.11 8.74
CA ASP A 16 -4.20 -8.60 8.42
C ASP A 16 -4.38 -7.12 8.77
N LYS A 17 -3.73 -6.65 9.84
CA LYS A 17 -3.89 -5.28 10.36
C LYS A 17 -2.56 -4.66 10.79
N GLY A 18 -1.81 -4.12 9.83
CA GLY A 18 -0.54 -3.45 10.12
C GLY A 18 -0.67 -2.23 11.05
N PRO A 19 0.38 -1.94 11.84
CA PRO A 19 0.30 -0.97 12.95
C PRO A 19 0.24 0.49 12.48
N LEU A 20 0.53 0.76 11.20
CA LEU A 20 0.49 2.10 10.63
C LEU A 20 -0.97 2.59 10.47
N ALA A 21 -1.84 1.80 9.84
CA ALA A 21 -3.20 2.23 9.48
C ALA A 21 -4.26 1.10 9.45
N ASN A 22 -3.98 -0.02 10.12
CA ASN A 22 -4.78 -1.26 10.05
C ASN A 22 -5.05 -1.72 8.61
N GLU A 23 -4.10 -1.51 7.70
CA GLU A 23 -4.12 -2.06 6.34
C GLU A 23 -3.35 -3.37 6.30
N LYS A 24 -3.62 -4.20 5.29
CA LYS A 24 -2.89 -5.46 5.11
C LYS A 24 -1.39 -5.20 4.92
N VAL A 25 -0.57 -6.03 5.55
CA VAL A 25 0.89 -5.99 5.46
C VAL A 25 1.36 -7.01 4.42
N TYR A 26 2.40 -6.66 3.67
CA TYR A 26 3.08 -7.59 2.79
C TYR A 26 4.59 -7.34 2.79
N GLY A 27 5.36 -8.30 2.28
CA GLY A 27 6.82 -8.17 2.16
C GLY A 27 7.58 -8.26 3.49
N LEU A 28 6.95 -8.83 4.52
CA LEU A 28 7.55 -9.00 5.85
C LEU A 28 8.21 -10.38 5.96
N LYS A 29 9.44 -10.40 6.47
CA LYS A 29 10.12 -11.63 6.94
C LYS A 29 10.40 -11.47 8.42
N VAL A 30 9.78 -12.31 9.25
CA VAL A 30 9.98 -12.33 10.70
C VAL A 30 10.87 -13.51 11.06
N SER A 31 11.78 -13.31 11.99
CA SER A 31 12.64 -14.37 12.52
C SER A 31 12.62 -14.31 14.05
N LEU A 32 12.21 -15.42 14.67
CA LEU A 32 12.28 -15.57 16.12
C LEU A 32 13.70 -15.96 16.49
N MET A 33 14.38 -15.08 17.22
CA MET A 33 15.79 -15.25 17.57
C MET A 33 15.94 -16.03 18.89
N ASP A 34 15.08 -15.71 19.86
CA ASP A 34 15.05 -16.34 21.18
C ASP A 34 13.64 -16.24 21.78
N ALA A 35 13.30 -17.12 22.72
CA ALA A 35 12.02 -17.11 23.41
C ALA A 35 12.17 -17.66 24.84
N LYS A 36 11.58 -16.96 25.81
CA LYS A 36 11.44 -17.43 27.19
C LYS A 36 9.98 -17.74 27.47
N LEU A 37 9.70 -19.01 27.76
CA LEU A 37 8.35 -19.48 28.07
C LEU A 37 8.22 -19.83 29.54
N HIS A 38 7.04 -19.59 30.10
CA HIS A 38 6.69 -20.14 31.41
C HIS A 38 6.55 -21.66 31.30
N GLU A 39 6.90 -22.38 32.37
CA GLU A 39 6.83 -23.84 32.42
C GLU A 39 5.39 -24.35 32.37
N ASP A 40 4.50 -23.72 33.14
CA ASP A 40 3.08 -24.07 33.17
C ASP A 40 2.30 -23.53 31.96
N SER A 41 1.55 -24.42 31.30
CA SER A 41 0.73 -24.10 30.13
C SER A 41 -0.36 -23.05 30.41
N ILE A 42 -0.87 -22.97 31.65
CA ILE A 42 -1.88 -22.00 32.06
C ILE A 42 -1.41 -20.54 31.91
N HIS A 43 -0.08 -20.31 31.95
CA HIS A 43 0.53 -19.00 31.81
C HIS A 43 0.99 -18.66 30.38
N ARG A 44 0.78 -19.58 29.43
CA ARG A 44 1.17 -19.41 28.01
C ARG A 44 0.03 -19.74 27.05
N GLY A 45 -1.21 -19.47 27.47
CA GLY A 45 -2.39 -19.60 26.60
C GLY A 45 -2.49 -18.50 25.53
N PRO A 46 -3.49 -18.60 24.63
CA PRO A 46 -3.67 -17.67 23.50
C PRO A 46 -3.72 -16.19 23.90
N ALA A 47 -4.43 -15.88 24.98
CA ALA A 47 -4.57 -14.52 25.49
C ALA A 47 -3.25 -13.89 26.00
N GLN A 48 -2.19 -14.68 26.18
CA GLN A 48 -0.86 -14.21 26.58
C GLN A 48 0.09 -14.18 25.38
N VAL A 49 0.18 -15.30 24.66
CA VAL A 49 1.18 -15.47 23.58
C VAL A 49 0.84 -14.63 22.35
N ILE A 50 -0.43 -14.59 21.95
CA ILE A 50 -0.86 -13.87 20.74
C ILE A 50 -0.56 -12.37 20.81
N PRO A 51 -1.00 -11.64 21.85
CA PRO A 51 -0.69 -10.21 21.95
C PRO A 51 0.80 -9.96 22.11
N ALA A 52 1.54 -10.80 22.85
CA ALA A 52 2.99 -10.65 23.01
C ALA A 52 3.72 -10.75 21.66
N GLY A 53 3.40 -11.77 20.86
CA GLY A 53 3.96 -11.95 19.51
C GLY A 53 3.59 -10.79 18.57
N ARG A 54 2.31 -10.42 18.53
CA ARG A 54 1.80 -9.35 17.66
C ARG A 54 2.40 -7.99 18.00
N ASN A 55 2.45 -7.62 19.29
CA ASN A 55 3.02 -6.35 19.73
C ASN A 55 4.52 -6.28 19.46
N SER A 56 5.25 -7.40 19.63
CA SER A 56 6.66 -7.49 19.29
C SER A 56 6.90 -7.27 17.79
N ILE A 57 6.08 -7.86 16.92
CA ILE A 57 6.13 -7.64 15.47
C ILE A 57 5.82 -6.18 15.14
N TYR A 58 4.82 -5.57 15.77
CA TYR A 58 4.49 -4.15 15.54
C TYR A 58 5.60 -3.20 15.98
N GLY A 59 6.23 -3.44 17.13
CA GLY A 59 7.40 -2.69 17.58
C GLY A 59 8.56 -2.80 16.58
N ALA A 60 8.86 -4.01 16.13
CA ALA A 60 9.90 -4.25 15.11
C ALA A 60 9.58 -3.55 13.78
N MET A 61 8.31 -3.52 13.35
CA MET A 61 7.89 -2.77 12.16
C MET A 61 8.10 -1.26 12.30
N CYS A 62 7.86 -0.70 13.50
CA CYS A 62 8.14 0.70 13.78
C CYS A 62 9.64 1.01 13.65
N GLN A 63 10.49 0.21 14.29
CA GLN A 63 11.96 0.33 14.20
C GLN A 63 12.48 0.18 12.77
N ALA A 64 11.89 -0.73 11.99
CA ALA A 64 12.27 -0.98 10.60
C ALA A 64 11.81 0.11 9.61
N GLY A 65 11.13 1.16 10.07
CA GLY A 65 10.66 2.24 9.20
C GLY A 65 9.50 1.81 8.31
N ARG A 66 8.45 1.24 8.91
CA ARG A 66 7.20 0.88 8.20
C ARG A 66 6.71 1.99 7.27
N VAL A 67 6.30 1.61 6.06
CA VAL A 67 5.79 2.51 5.03
C VAL A 67 4.40 2.10 4.57
N LEU A 68 3.65 3.05 4.04
CA LEU A 68 2.40 2.78 3.35
C LEU A 68 2.69 2.51 1.87
N MET A 69 2.02 1.50 1.32
CA MET A 69 2.11 1.16 -0.09
C MET A 69 0.76 1.47 -0.76
N GLU A 70 0.78 2.09 -1.93
CA GLU A 70 -0.40 2.36 -2.74
C GLU A 70 -0.43 1.47 -3.99
N PRO A 71 -1.63 1.02 -4.41
CA PRO A 71 -1.77 0.23 -5.62
C PRO A 71 -1.56 1.08 -6.87
N MET A 72 -0.88 0.49 -7.85
CA MET A 72 -0.52 1.12 -9.12
C MET A 72 -1.27 0.47 -10.28
N GLN A 73 -1.56 1.27 -11.30
CA GLN A 73 -2.12 0.82 -12.57
C GLN A 73 -1.19 1.20 -13.70
N LYS A 74 -0.92 0.22 -14.56
CA LYS A 74 -0.32 0.46 -15.86
C LYS A 74 -1.44 0.76 -16.85
N VAL A 75 -1.32 1.87 -17.55
CA VAL A 75 -2.35 2.44 -18.43
C VAL A 75 -1.79 2.52 -19.82
N PHE A 76 -2.58 2.06 -20.80
CA PHE A 76 -2.27 2.13 -22.22
C PHE A 76 -3.28 3.07 -22.84
N ILE A 77 -2.82 4.13 -23.52
CA ILE A 77 -3.68 5.16 -24.11
C ILE A 77 -3.27 5.37 -25.56
N SER A 78 -4.15 4.99 -26.48
CA SER A 78 -3.95 5.18 -27.92
C SER A 78 -4.78 6.37 -28.41
N VAL A 79 -4.10 7.31 -29.07
CA VAL A 79 -4.68 8.53 -29.64
C VAL A 79 -3.96 8.91 -30.93
N PRO A 80 -4.58 9.73 -31.80
CA PRO A 80 -3.85 10.44 -32.85
C PRO A 80 -2.69 11.27 -32.29
N GLN A 81 -1.58 11.35 -33.03
CA GLN A 81 -0.33 11.97 -32.57
C GLN A 81 -0.51 13.43 -32.09
N GLU A 82 -1.43 14.18 -32.69
CA GLU A 82 -1.74 15.57 -32.31
C GLU A 82 -2.33 15.71 -30.90
N LEU A 83 -2.86 14.62 -30.31
CA LEU A 83 -3.46 14.60 -28.97
C LEU A 83 -2.52 14.05 -27.88
N MET A 84 -1.27 13.74 -28.22
CA MET A 84 -0.27 13.27 -27.25
C MET A 84 -0.06 14.26 -26.09
N GLY A 85 -0.05 15.57 -26.38
CA GLY A 85 0.14 16.62 -25.38
C GLY A 85 -0.94 16.61 -24.29
N PRO A 86 -2.24 16.73 -24.66
CA PRO A 86 -3.36 16.59 -23.73
C PRO A 86 -3.32 15.31 -22.89
N VAL A 87 -3.01 14.15 -23.49
CA VAL A 87 -2.91 12.87 -22.77
C VAL A 87 -1.80 12.90 -21.71
N THR A 88 -0.62 13.40 -22.08
CA THR A 88 0.53 13.48 -21.17
C THR A 88 0.24 14.43 -20.00
N SER A 89 -0.43 15.56 -20.26
CA SER A 89 -0.84 16.51 -19.22
C SER A 89 -1.83 15.88 -18.24
N GLU A 90 -2.82 15.12 -18.74
CA GLU A 90 -3.81 14.44 -17.90
C GLU A 90 -3.16 13.38 -16.99
N LEU A 91 -2.17 12.64 -17.51
CA LEU A 91 -1.40 11.68 -16.71
C LEU A 91 -0.56 12.38 -15.63
N GLN A 92 0.11 13.48 -15.95
CA GLN A 92 0.94 14.22 -14.98
C GLN A 92 0.13 14.75 -13.80
N GLN A 93 -1.08 15.27 -14.05
CA GLN A 93 -1.99 15.73 -12.98
C GLN A 93 -2.38 14.63 -12.00
N ARG A 94 -2.23 13.36 -12.40
CA ARG A 94 -2.61 12.17 -11.63
C ARG A 94 -1.42 11.45 -11.01
N ARG A 95 -0.24 12.08 -10.96
CA ARG A 95 1.04 11.46 -10.59
C ARG A 95 1.40 10.27 -11.47
N GLY A 96 0.92 10.27 -12.72
CA GLY A 96 1.29 9.30 -13.73
C GLY A 96 2.70 9.55 -14.25
N VAL A 97 3.47 8.48 -14.41
CA VAL A 97 4.80 8.49 -15.01
C VAL A 97 4.73 7.74 -16.33
N VAL A 98 5.06 8.42 -17.43
CA VAL A 98 5.15 7.77 -18.74
C VAL A 98 6.38 6.87 -18.77
N GLU A 99 6.17 5.61 -19.12
CA GLU A 99 7.24 4.61 -19.24
C GLU A 99 7.72 4.47 -20.67
N ASP A 100 6.79 4.50 -21.62
CA ASP A 100 7.05 4.25 -23.04
C ASP A 100 6.03 4.97 -23.93
N MET A 101 6.41 5.23 -25.17
CA MET A 101 5.56 5.80 -26.20
C MET A 101 5.81 5.07 -27.53
N GLN A 102 4.78 4.42 -28.05
CA GLN A 102 4.86 3.59 -29.25
C GLN A 102 4.08 4.25 -30.38
N GLN A 103 4.76 4.60 -31.46
CA GLN A 103 4.14 5.18 -32.64
C GLN A 103 3.80 4.10 -33.67
N ASN A 104 2.57 4.12 -34.18
CA ASN A 104 2.11 3.24 -35.25
C ASN A 104 1.32 4.05 -36.28
N GLY A 105 1.97 4.44 -37.37
CA GLY A 105 1.38 5.33 -38.36
C GLY A 105 1.08 6.71 -37.77
N GLU A 106 -0.18 7.14 -37.85
CA GLU A 106 -0.68 8.42 -37.33
C GLU A 106 -1.13 8.34 -35.86
N GLU A 107 -1.16 7.14 -35.29
CA GLU A 107 -1.51 6.91 -33.88
C GLU A 107 -0.26 6.77 -33.01
N ILE A 108 -0.40 7.20 -31.76
CA ILE A 108 0.57 6.99 -30.71
C ILE A 108 -0.10 6.32 -29.50
N THR A 109 0.56 5.31 -28.97
CA THR A 109 0.17 4.64 -27.72
C THR A 109 1.11 5.06 -26.61
N VAL A 110 0.59 5.77 -25.61
CA VAL A 110 1.29 6.17 -24.40
C VAL A 110 1.09 5.10 -23.34
N ILE A 111 2.20 4.57 -22.83
CA ILE A 111 2.21 3.60 -21.73
C ILE A 111 2.70 4.31 -20.48
N ALA A 112 1.89 4.31 -19.43
CA ALA A 112 2.20 5.03 -18.20
C ALA A 112 1.81 4.23 -16.96
N ASN A 113 2.48 4.50 -15.86
CA ASN A 113 2.16 3.96 -14.55
C ASN A 113 1.61 5.06 -13.65
N ALA A 114 0.43 4.84 -13.05
CA ALA A 114 -0.24 5.84 -12.21
C ALA A 114 -0.85 5.20 -10.95
N PRO A 115 -0.85 5.91 -9.81
CA PRO A 115 -1.55 5.44 -8.62
C PRO A 115 -3.05 5.34 -8.83
N VAL A 116 -3.69 4.25 -8.37
CA VAL A 116 -5.16 4.06 -8.49
C VAL A 116 -5.93 5.23 -7.89
N SER A 117 -5.42 5.81 -6.80
CA SER A 117 -6.01 6.99 -6.15
C SER A 117 -6.14 8.19 -7.10
N GLY A 118 -5.18 8.37 -8.01
CA GLY A 118 -5.19 9.40 -9.04
C GLY A 118 -6.05 9.05 -10.25
N MET A 119 -6.43 7.79 -10.45
CA MET A 119 -7.21 7.33 -11.61
C MET A 119 -8.72 7.47 -11.44
N ILE A 120 -9.20 7.88 -10.26
CA ILE A 120 -10.62 8.17 -10.02
C ILE A 120 -11.06 9.30 -10.97
N GLY A 121 -12.10 9.03 -11.76
CA GLY A 121 -12.64 9.97 -12.76
C GLY A 121 -11.81 10.09 -14.05
N PHE A 122 -10.79 9.27 -14.25
CA PHE A 122 -9.92 9.33 -15.43
C PHE A 122 -10.68 9.18 -16.76
N ALA A 123 -11.64 8.25 -16.83
CA ALA A 123 -12.43 7.99 -18.04
C ALA A 123 -13.09 9.24 -18.63
N SER A 124 -13.66 10.09 -17.76
CA SER A 124 -14.33 11.33 -18.18
C SER A 124 -13.32 12.40 -18.57
N ALA A 125 -12.22 12.52 -17.81
CA ALA A 125 -11.21 13.53 -18.05
C ALA A 125 -10.44 13.27 -19.36
N ILE A 126 -10.00 12.03 -19.60
CA ILE A 126 -9.30 11.66 -20.83
C ILE A 126 -10.20 11.83 -22.06
N ARG A 127 -11.49 11.44 -21.95
CA ARG A 127 -12.48 11.68 -23.01
C ARG A 127 -12.61 13.17 -23.33
N SER A 128 -12.67 14.03 -22.32
CA SER A 128 -12.77 15.47 -22.54
C SER A 128 -11.49 16.05 -23.15
N ALA A 129 -10.33 15.63 -22.67
CA ALA A 129 -9.03 16.10 -23.15
C ALA A 129 -8.78 15.73 -24.61
N THR A 130 -9.34 14.62 -25.08
CA THR A 130 -9.08 14.07 -26.43
C THR A 130 -10.28 14.21 -27.37
N GLY A 131 -11.34 14.92 -26.97
CA GLY A 131 -12.57 15.01 -27.77
C GLY A 131 -13.21 13.64 -28.06
N GLY A 132 -13.06 12.67 -27.14
CA GLY A 132 -13.58 11.31 -27.27
C GLY A 132 -12.79 10.36 -28.16
N LYS A 133 -11.62 10.79 -28.69
CA LYS A 133 -10.79 9.96 -29.56
C LYS A 133 -9.85 8.98 -28.85
N ALA A 134 -9.71 9.04 -27.53
CA ALA A 134 -8.82 8.15 -26.78
C ALA A 134 -9.45 6.77 -26.58
N ILE A 135 -8.70 5.74 -26.97
CA ILE A 135 -8.92 4.35 -26.56
C ILE A 135 -7.93 4.08 -25.44
N TRP A 136 -8.40 3.56 -24.31
CA TRP A 136 -7.52 3.26 -23.20
C TRP A 136 -7.92 1.98 -22.48
N SER A 137 -6.91 1.34 -21.89
CA SER A 137 -7.06 0.20 -21.01
C SER A 137 -6.10 0.32 -19.83
N SER A 138 -6.32 -0.48 -18.79
CA SER A 138 -5.43 -0.51 -17.64
C SER A 138 -5.31 -1.91 -17.08
N GLU A 139 -4.15 -2.21 -16.52
CA GLU A 139 -3.87 -3.45 -15.78
C GLU A 139 -3.24 -3.15 -14.42
N ASN A 140 -3.31 -4.10 -13.50
CA ASN A 140 -2.64 -3.97 -12.21
C ASN A 140 -1.12 -3.96 -12.40
N SER A 141 -0.43 -2.99 -11.81
CA SER A 141 1.04 -2.89 -11.82
C SER A 141 1.66 -3.11 -10.43
N GLY A 142 0.93 -3.78 -9.54
CA GLY A 142 1.36 -4.02 -8.17
C GLY A 142 1.21 -2.80 -7.26
N TYR A 143 2.19 -2.61 -6.38
CA TYR A 143 2.17 -1.61 -5.32
C TYR A 143 3.49 -0.86 -5.24
N GLN A 144 3.43 0.44 -4.95
CA GLN A 144 4.58 1.29 -4.75
C GLN A 144 4.50 2.03 -3.42
N ARG A 145 5.65 2.43 -2.87
CA ARG A 145 5.71 3.28 -1.67
C ARG A 145 4.99 4.60 -1.95
N VAL A 146 4.08 4.95 -1.05
CA VAL A 146 3.50 6.29 -1.03
C VAL A 146 4.63 7.29 -0.80
N PRO A 147 4.68 8.42 -1.55
CA PRO A 147 5.65 9.48 -1.30
C PRO A 147 5.64 9.93 0.16
N TYR A 148 6.84 10.15 0.72
CA TYR A 148 7.02 10.43 2.15
C TYR A 148 6.18 11.63 2.61
N GLU A 149 6.12 12.67 1.78
CA GLU A 149 5.40 13.91 2.03
C GLU A 149 3.88 13.71 2.09
N LEU A 150 3.35 12.70 1.38
CA LEU A 150 1.92 12.41 1.32
C LEU A 150 1.49 11.39 2.38
N GLN A 151 2.42 10.56 2.84
CA GLN A 151 2.12 9.40 3.68
C GLN A 151 1.38 9.79 4.97
N ALA A 152 1.89 10.79 5.70
CA ALA A 152 1.29 11.18 6.99
C ALA A 152 -0.19 11.60 6.84
N GLY A 153 -0.50 12.42 5.83
CA GLY A 153 -1.87 12.86 5.56
C GLY A 153 -2.79 11.73 5.11
N ILE A 154 -2.29 10.78 4.30
CA ILE A 154 -3.08 9.62 3.86
C ILE A 154 -3.34 8.66 5.02
N VAL A 155 -2.32 8.38 5.85
CA VAL A 155 -2.43 7.54 7.03
C VAL A 155 -3.48 8.10 8.01
N ALA A 156 -3.43 9.40 8.30
CA ALA A 156 -4.41 10.05 9.17
C ALA A 156 -5.85 9.84 8.67
N LYS A 157 -6.10 10.10 7.38
CA LYS A 157 -7.43 9.90 6.76
C LYS A 157 -7.91 8.46 6.82
N ILE A 158 -7.02 7.49 6.56
CA ILE A 158 -7.36 6.06 6.66
C ILE A 158 -7.76 5.70 8.09
N ARG A 159 -7.01 6.20 9.08
CA ARG A 159 -7.23 5.94 10.50
C ARG A 159 -8.53 6.56 10.99
N GLU A 160 -8.81 7.81 10.66
CA GLU A 160 -10.08 8.49 10.93
C GLU A 160 -11.27 7.74 10.34
N ARG A 161 -11.19 7.34 9.05
CA ARG A 161 -12.22 6.54 8.39
C ARG A 161 -12.50 5.22 9.11
N LYS A 162 -11.48 4.64 9.75
CA LYS A 162 -11.57 3.39 10.54
C LYS A 162 -11.90 3.63 12.03
N GLY A 163 -12.15 4.87 12.45
CA GLY A 163 -12.45 5.21 13.85
C GLY A 163 -11.23 5.11 14.79
N LEU A 164 -10.02 5.22 14.26
CA LEU A 164 -8.76 5.20 15.02
C LEU A 164 -8.26 6.62 15.26
N LYS A 165 -7.39 6.80 16.26
CA LYS A 165 -6.66 8.06 16.46
C LYS A 165 -5.84 8.40 15.20
N PRO A 166 -5.85 9.65 14.70
CA PRO A 166 -5.13 10.03 13.47
C PRO A 166 -3.64 9.72 13.52
N GLU A 167 -3.00 9.96 14.66
CA GLU A 167 -1.59 9.62 14.85
C GLU A 167 -1.43 8.10 15.08
N PRO A 168 -0.55 7.43 14.32
CA PRO A 168 -0.24 6.03 14.56
C PRO A 168 0.72 5.87 15.74
N TYR A 169 0.58 4.77 16.48
CA TYR A 169 1.45 4.46 17.61
C TYR A 169 2.90 4.25 17.16
N ASP A 170 3.85 4.73 17.95
CA ASP A 170 5.28 4.59 17.70
C ASP A 170 5.86 3.32 18.34
N GLU A 171 7.18 3.16 18.24
CA GLU A 171 7.91 2.09 18.87
C GLU A 171 7.74 2.08 20.40
N SER A 172 7.76 3.26 21.02
CA SER A 172 7.73 3.40 22.48
C SER A 172 6.44 2.81 23.06
N TYR A 173 5.31 3.05 22.40
CA TYR A 173 4.03 2.45 22.74
C TYR A 173 4.09 0.92 22.73
N TYR A 174 4.57 0.31 21.64
CA TYR A 174 4.60 -1.16 21.53
C TYR A 174 5.63 -1.81 22.45
N SER A 175 6.73 -1.11 22.78
CA SER A 175 7.73 -1.59 23.74
C SER A 175 7.23 -1.62 25.19
N SER A 176 6.15 -0.89 25.48
CA SER A 176 5.57 -0.76 26.83
C SER A 176 4.41 -1.72 27.13
N LEU A 177 3.92 -2.45 26.11
CA LEU A 177 2.81 -3.42 26.19
C LEU A 177 3.31 -4.81 26.55
#